data_AF-A0A851FIR9-F1
#
_entry.id   AF-A0A851FIR9-F1
#
_cell.length_a   1.000
_cell.length_b   1.000
_cell.length_c   1.000
_cell.angle_alpha   90.00
_cell.angle_beta   90.00
_cell.angle_gamma   90.00
#
_symmetry.space_group_name_H-M   'P 1'
#
loop_
_entity.id
_entity.type
_entity.pdbx_description
1 polymer ?
#
loop_
_entity_poly.entity_id
_entity_poly.type
_entity_poly.pdbx_seq_one_letter_code
_entity_poly.pdbx_strand_id
1 'polypeptide(L)' 'EPCGFEPTYQELASAVRDEYPDIEIESRLGGTGAFEIEINGQLVFSKLENGGFPYEKD' A
#
# COMPACT_ATOMS: atom_id res chain seq x y z
N GLU A 1 -10.82 -6.04 -14.73
CA GLU A 1 -10.23 -6.97 -13.75
C GLU A 1 -9.55 -6.14 -12.67
N PRO A 2 -9.68 -6.48 -11.37
CA PRO A 2 -8.86 -5.83 -10.35
C PRO A 2 -7.40 -6.14 -10.68
N CYS A 3 -6.59 -5.10 -10.91
CA CYS A 3 -5.18 -5.24 -11.22
C CYS A 3 -4.51 -6.11 -10.15
N GLY A 4 -3.71 -7.11 -10.55
CA GLY A 4 -3.08 -8.12 -9.69
C GLY A 4 -2.03 -7.59 -8.72
N PHE A 5 -2.39 -6.57 -7.93
CA PHE A 5 -1.59 -5.94 -6.89
C PHE A 5 -1.88 -6.51 -5.49
N GLU A 6 -2.81 -7.46 -5.39
CA GLU A 6 -3.08 -8.23 -4.17
C GLU A 6 -1.83 -8.81 -3.51
N PRO A 7 -0.89 -9.46 -4.23
CA PRO A 7 0.33 -9.97 -3.60
C PRO A 7 1.21 -8.84 -3.04
N THR A 8 1.35 -7.72 -3.75
CA THR A 8 2.13 -6.56 -3.27
C THR A 8 1.50 -5.93 -2.03
N TYR A 9 0.17 -5.85 -2.00
CA TYR A 9 -0.56 -5.42 -0.81
C TYR A 9 -0.33 -6.37 0.37
N GLN A 10 -0.39 -7.69 0.15
CA GLN A 10 -0.19 -8.69 1.21
C GLN A 10 1.21 -8.61 1.82
N GLU A 11 2.26 -8.50 1.00
CA GLU A 11 3.64 -8.37 1.49
C GLU A 11 3.80 -7.11 2.33
N LEU A 12 3.35 -5.95 1.82
CA LEU A 12 3.42 -4.68 2.54
C LEU A 12 2.61 -4.72 3.84
N ALA A 13 1.39 -5.26 3.80
CA ALA A 13 0.54 -5.37 4.97
C ALA A 13 1.15 -6.30 6.03
N SER A 14 1.84 -7.36 5.61
CA SER A 14 2.54 -8.25 6.53
C SER A 14 3.72 -7.55 7.21
N ALA A 15 4.58 -6.88 6.45
CA ALA A 15 5.73 -6.15 6.98
C ALA A 15 5.30 -5.06 7.97
N VAL A 16 4.26 -4.29 7.61
CA VAL A 16 3.71 -3.24 8.47
C VAL A 16 3.09 -3.81 9.74
N ARG A 17 2.41 -4.96 9.69
CA ARG A 17 1.86 -5.63 10.89
C ARG A 17 2.93 -6.20 11.79
N ASP A 18 4.05 -6.67 11.23
CA ASP A 18 5.17 -7.18 12.01
C ASP A 18 5.84 -6.05 12.81
N GLU A 19 6.04 -4.89 12.17
CA GLU A 19 6.63 -3.72 12.83
C GLU A 19 5.64 -2.97 13.75
N TYR A 20 4.36 -2.92 13.36
CA TYR A 20 3.30 -2.23 14.10
C TYR A 20 2.08 -3.15 14.30
N PRO A 21 2.07 -4.01 15.33
CA PRO A 21 1.00 -4.99 15.53
C PRO A 21 -0.35 -4.39 15.94
N ASP A 22 -0.36 -3.13 16.40
CA ASP A 22 -1.55 -2.44 16.93
C ASP A 22 -2.30 -1.62 15.87
N ILE A 23 -1.84 -1.60 14.61
CA ILE A 23 -2.47 -0.80 13.56
C ILE A 23 -3.47 -1.62 12.72
N GLU A 24 -4.54 -0.96 12.28
CA GLU A 24 -5.50 -1.52 11.33
C GLU A 24 -5.07 -1.20 9.89
N ILE A 25 -4.95 -2.24 9.07
CA ILE A 25 -4.66 -2.12 7.64
C ILE A 25 -5.92 -2.45 6.86
N GLU A 26 -6.41 -1.47 6.10
CA GLU A 26 -7.56 -1.62 5.22
C GLU A 26 -7.10 -1.63 3.75
N SER A 27 -7.73 -2.47 2.92
CA SER A 27 -7.62 -2.37 1.47
C SER A 27 -8.81 -1.61 0.90
N ARG A 28 -8.55 -0.67 0.00
CA ARG A 28 -9.59 0.06 -0.75
C ARG A 28 -9.34 -0.07 -2.24
N LEU A 29 -10.42 -0.20 -3.01
CA LEU A 29 -10.36 -0.20 -4.46
C LEU A 29 -10.09 1.22 -4.95
N GLY A 30 -8.87 1.45 -5.45
CA GLY A 30 -8.46 2.71 -6.08
C GLY A 30 -8.77 2.76 -7.58
N GLY A 31 -8.36 3.86 -8.22
CA GLY A 31 -8.43 4.01 -9.68
C GLY A 31 -7.55 2.98 -10.42
N THR A 32 -7.83 2.75 -11.70
CA THR A 32 -7.07 1.80 -12.53
C THR A 32 -5.58 2.11 -12.51
N GLY A 33 -4.75 1.14 -12.08
CA GLY A 33 -3.29 1.29 -12.02
C GLY A 33 -2.77 2.05 -10.79
N ALA A 34 -3.65 2.57 -9.94
CA ALA A 34 -3.27 3.23 -8.70
C ALA A 34 -2.77 2.22 -7.66
N PHE A 35 -1.78 2.65 -6.88
CA PHE A 35 -1.36 2.00 -5.65
C PHE A 35 -0.99 3.12 -4.68
N GLU A 36 -1.84 3.32 -3.69
CA GLU A 36 -1.81 4.48 -2.79
C GLU A 36 -1.77 3.98 -1.35
N ILE A 37 -0.95 4.63 -0.53
CA ILE A 37 -0.83 4.32 0.90
C ILE A 37 -1.28 5.55 1.67
N GLU A 38 -2.26 5.35 2.54
CA GLU A 38 -2.77 6.36 3.45
C GLU A 38 -2.47 5.94 4.88
N ILE A 39 -1.89 6.84 5.67
CA ILE A 39 -1.66 6.63 7.11
C ILE A 39 -2.48 7.70 7.84
N ASN A 40 -3.40 7.27 8.70
CA ASN A 40 -4.33 8.17 9.41
C ASN A 40 -5.11 9.11 8.45
N GLY A 41 -5.48 8.63 7.25
CA GLY A 41 -6.21 9.40 6.24
C GLY A 41 -5.36 10.43 5.48
N GLN A 42 -4.03 10.41 5.67
CA GLN A 42 -3.10 11.23 4.90
C GLN A 42 -2.40 10.36 3.85
N LEU A 43 -2.51 10.73 2.57
CA LEU A 43 -1.77 10.10 1.48
C LEU A 43 -0.26 10.30 1.71
N VAL A 44 0.46 9.22 1.94
CA VAL A 44 1.92 9.22 2.15
C VAL A 44 2.67 8.68 0.94
N PHE A 45 1.99 7.95 0.06
CA PHE A 45 2.57 7.42 -1.17
C PHE A 45 1.52 7.26 -2.26
N SER A 46 1.86 7.65 -3.48
CA SER A 46 1.10 7.30 -4.68
C SER A 46 2.04 6.78 -5.76
N LYS A 47 1.75 5.59 -6.28
CA LYS A 47 2.46 5.01 -7.42
C LYS A 47 2.29 5.83 -8.69
N LEU A 48 1.13 6.46 -8.88
CA LEU A 48 0.88 7.28 -10.06
C LEU A 48 1.77 8.53 -10.06
N GLU A 49 2.04 9.09 -8.87
CA GLU A 49 2.91 10.25 -8.71
C GLU A 49 4.40 9.87 -8.74
N ASN A 50 4.79 8.77 -8.09
CA ASN A 50 6.19 8.34 -7.99
C ASN A 50 6.67 7.47 -9.16
N GLY A 51 5.77 6.95 -9.99
CA GLY A 51 6.10 6.08 -11.13
C GLY A 51 6.56 4.66 -10.76
N GLY A 52 6.34 4.20 -9.53
CA GLY A 52 6.82 2.89 -9.05
C GLY A 52 6.14 2.43 -7.77
N PHE A 53 6.45 1.22 -7.31
CA PHE A 53 6.00 0.71 -6.00
C PHE A 53 6.94 1.17 -4.89
N PRO A 54 6.44 1.29 -3.65
CA PRO A 54 7.33 1.47 -2.50
C PRO A 54 8.08 0.15 -2.26
N TYR A 55 9.37 0.25 -1.97
CA TYR A 55 10.20 -0.88 -1.56
C TYR A 55 10.49 -0.74 -0.05
N GLU A 56 10.63 -1.86 0.65
CA GLU A 56 11.15 -1.88 2.02
C GLU A 56 12.55 -1.26 2.03
N LYS A 57 12.59 -0.01 2.49
CA LYS A 57 13.70 0.89 2.84
C LYS A 57 15.14 0.50 2.48
N ASP A 58 15.83 1.51 1.94
CA ASP A 58 17.10 1.97 2.53
C ASP A 58 16.79 2.95 3.69
#